data_AF-A0A831LTF7-F1
#
_entry.id   AF-A0A831LTF7-F1
#
_cell.length_a   1.000
_cell.length_b   1.000
_cell.length_c   1.000
_cell.angle_alpha   90.00
_cell.angle_beta   90.00
_cell.angle_gamma   90.00
#
_symmetry.space_group_name_H-M   'P 1'
#
loop_
_entity.id
_entity.type
_entity.pdbx_description
1 polymer ?
#
loop_
_entity_poly.entity_id
_entity_poly.type
_entity_poly.pdbx_seq_one_letter_code
_entity_poly.pdbx_strand_id
1 'polypeptide(L)'
;DKAREVSWQIEAAPLHEFGDIVTDMANMKVEMRLNPQVCDKRKISMAEIMERAPQKIRDRRHYRDFESEGNPADGTIVFTPKNESYQNLFQLAEHVRNVIVQGIDDIERVVVRKEGGEYILYTEGSNIKDVFEIEGVDTTRTRTNNINEISQILGIEAARNAIIDEMKSTLGEQGISVDVRHIMLIADMMCMDGEVKQIGRHGIAGEKESVLSRAAFEVTVNHLLDAAVANETDILNGVTENVIVGQPIQMGTGDIKLIAKPINQEN
;
A
#
# COMPACT_ATOMS: atom_id res chain seq x y z
N ASP A 1 -1.07 -18.73 -23.85
CA ASP A 1 -2.22 -19.31 -23.15
C ASP A 1 -2.03 -19.37 -21.64
N LYS A 2 -1.00 -20.03 -21.11
CA LYS A 2 -0.74 -20.09 -19.64
C LYS A 2 -0.67 -18.71 -18.94
N ALA A 3 -0.03 -17.71 -19.55
CA ALA A 3 0.04 -16.36 -18.96
C ALA A 3 -1.34 -15.67 -18.80
N ARG A 4 -2.31 -16.03 -19.66
CA ARG A 4 -3.70 -15.53 -19.52
C ARG A 4 -4.46 -16.26 -18.42
N GLU A 5 -4.11 -17.50 -18.13
CA GLU A 5 -4.72 -18.26 -17.03
C GLU A 5 -4.28 -17.66 -15.69
N VAL A 6 -2.99 -17.35 -15.54
CA VAL A 6 -2.46 -16.65 -14.36
C VAL A 6 -3.08 -15.26 -14.23
N SER A 7 -3.28 -14.52 -15.33
CA SER A 7 -3.92 -13.19 -15.24
C SER A 7 -5.35 -13.27 -14.68
N TRP A 8 -6.14 -14.28 -15.04
CA TRP A 8 -7.50 -14.45 -14.49
C TRP A 8 -7.53 -14.89 -13.03
N GLN A 9 -6.45 -15.50 -12.53
CA GLN A 9 -6.31 -15.82 -11.11
C GLN A 9 -5.93 -14.61 -10.26
N ILE A 10 -5.29 -13.60 -10.87
CA ILE A 10 -4.86 -12.36 -10.20
C ILE A 10 -5.97 -11.30 -10.28
N GLU A 11 -6.56 -11.10 -11.46
CA GLU A 11 -7.57 -10.07 -11.74
C GLU A 11 -8.83 -10.26 -10.88
N ALA A 12 -9.16 -9.25 -10.07
CA ALA A 12 -10.38 -9.22 -9.29
C ALA A 12 -11.60 -9.34 -10.21
N ALA A 13 -12.42 -10.33 -9.91
CA ALA A 13 -13.64 -10.62 -10.63
C ALA A 13 -14.84 -10.33 -9.70
N PRO A 14 -15.38 -9.10 -9.70
CA PRO A 14 -16.57 -8.80 -8.94
C PRO A 14 -17.78 -9.51 -9.54
N LEU A 15 -18.72 -9.87 -8.68
CA LEU A 15 -19.85 -10.74 -9.02
C LEU A 15 -20.72 -10.16 -10.17
N HIS A 16 -20.82 -8.84 -10.29
CA HIS A 16 -21.57 -8.18 -11.36
C HIS A 16 -21.02 -8.41 -12.78
N GLU A 17 -19.76 -8.81 -12.93
CA GLU A 17 -19.22 -9.17 -14.24
C GLU A 17 -19.72 -10.54 -14.72
N PHE A 18 -20.11 -11.41 -13.80
CA PHE A 18 -20.58 -12.77 -14.11
C PHE A 18 -22.06 -12.83 -14.45
N GLY A 19 -22.85 -11.79 -14.19
CA GLY A 19 -24.28 -11.85 -14.37
C GLY A 19 -25.05 -10.59 -14.00
N ASP A 20 -26.33 -10.58 -14.39
CA ASP A 20 -27.24 -9.49 -14.08
C ASP A 20 -27.81 -9.64 -12.66
N ILE A 21 -27.82 -8.55 -11.92
CA ILE A 21 -28.37 -8.49 -10.56
C ILE A 21 -29.66 -7.67 -10.60
N VAL A 22 -30.76 -8.32 -10.24
CA VAL A 22 -32.10 -7.73 -10.20
C VAL A 22 -32.58 -7.71 -8.76
N THR A 23 -32.92 -6.52 -8.26
CA THR A 23 -33.53 -6.35 -6.93
C THR A 23 -35.04 -6.40 -7.06
N ASP A 24 -35.66 -7.42 -6.46
CA ASP A 24 -37.11 -7.51 -6.32
C ASP A 24 -37.54 -6.89 -4.98
N MET A 25 -38.11 -5.69 -5.06
CA MET A 25 -38.63 -4.97 -3.89
C MET A 25 -39.94 -5.56 -3.36
N ALA A 26 -40.72 -6.28 -4.18
CA ALA A 26 -42.01 -6.82 -3.77
C ALA A 26 -41.83 -8.08 -2.90
N ASN A 27 -40.86 -8.92 -3.28
CA ASN A 27 -40.54 -10.15 -2.54
C ASN A 27 -39.34 -9.98 -1.58
N MET A 28 -38.78 -8.77 -1.46
CA MET A 28 -37.60 -8.45 -0.63
C MET A 28 -36.41 -9.37 -0.93
N LYS A 29 -36.09 -9.57 -2.22
CA LYS A 29 -35.05 -10.49 -2.67
C LYS A 29 -34.09 -9.83 -3.65
N VAL A 30 -32.84 -10.25 -3.63
CA VAL A 30 -31.85 -9.91 -4.66
C VAL A 30 -31.60 -11.17 -5.48
N GLU A 31 -32.02 -11.16 -6.74
CA GLU A 31 -31.80 -12.25 -7.68
C GLU A 31 -30.58 -11.94 -8.55
N MET A 32 -29.67 -12.90 -8.66
CA MET A 32 -28.55 -12.84 -9.59
C MET A 32 -28.69 -13.95 -10.63
N ARG A 33 -28.60 -13.60 -11.91
CA ARG A 33 -28.59 -14.55 -13.02
C ARG A 33 -27.19 -14.63 -13.62
N LEU A 34 -26.52 -15.75 -13.43
CA LEU A 34 -25.17 -15.99 -13.97
C LEU A 34 -25.23 -16.23 -15.49
N ASN A 35 -24.31 -15.63 -16.22
CA ASN A 35 -24.14 -15.86 -17.66
C ASN A 35 -23.13 -17.00 -17.90
N PRO A 36 -23.55 -18.15 -18.46
CA PRO A 36 -22.66 -19.29 -18.69
C PRO A 36 -21.45 -18.95 -19.56
N GLN A 37 -21.60 -18.05 -20.54
CA GLN A 37 -20.50 -17.69 -21.43
C GLN A 37 -19.35 -16.95 -20.72
N VAL A 38 -19.65 -16.20 -19.66
CA VAL A 38 -18.64 -15.48 -18.89
C VAL A 38 -17.95 -16.42 -17.91
N CYS A 39 -18.71 -17.34 -17.30
CA CYS A 39 -18.16 -18.39 -16.44
C CYS A 39 -17.20 -19.32 -17.20
N ASP A 40 -17.58 -19.72 -18.43
CA ASP A 40 -16.74 -20.57 -19.29
C ASP A 40 -15.44 -19.87 -19.70
N LYS A 41 -15.49 -18.56 -19.98
CA LYS A 41 -14.29 -17.76 -20.32
C LYS A 41 -13.31 -17.69 -19.15
N ARG A 42 -13.80 -17.55 -17.92
CA ARG A 42 -12.95 -17.46 -16.71
C ARG A 42 -12.62 -18.83 -16.08
N LYS A 43 -13.12 -19.92 -16.67
CA LYS A 43 -12.92 -21.31 -16.19
C LYS A 43 -13.35 -21.52 -14.73
N ILE A 44 -14.41 -20.87 -14.28
CA ILE A 44 -14.98 -21.10 -12.95
C ILE A 44 -16.27 -21.91 -13.10
N SER A 45 -16.42 -22.94 -12.27
CA SER A 45 -17.67 -23.68 -12.19
C SER A 45 -18.77 -22.86 -11.50
N MET A 46 -20.02 -22.94 -11.98
CA MET A 46 -21.15 -22.27 -11.33
C MET A 46 -21.33 -22.70 -9.87
N ALA A 47 -20.92 -23.93 -9.53
CA ALA A 47 -20.93 -24.46 -8.17
C ALA A 47 -19.94 -23.73 -7.24
N GLU A 48 -18.73 -23.43 -7.72
CA GLU A 48 -17.73 -22.67 -6.94
C GLU A 48 -18.19 -21.23 -6.66
N ILE A 49 -18.86 -20.59 -7.62
CA ILE A 49 -19.42 -19.24 -7.43
C ILE A 49 -20.52 -19.26 -6.36
N MET A 50 -21.38 -20.28 -6.38
CA MET A 50 -22.45 -20.47 -5.39
C MET A 50 -21.94 -20.74 -3.98
N GLU A 51 -20.75 -21.34 -3.83
CA GLU A 51 -20.14 -21.58 -2.52
C GLU A 51 -19.35 -20.36 -2.00
N ARG A 52 -18.56 -19.72 -2.87
CA ARG A 52 -17.67 -18.61 -2.50
C ARG A 52 -18.41 -17.30 -2.25
N ALA A 53 -19.44 -16.99 -3.04
CA ALA A 53 -20.14 -15.72 -2.92
C ALA A 53 -20.81 -15.55 -1.53
N PRO A 54 -21.56 -16.54 -1.00
CA PRO A 54 -22.14 -16.44 0.36
C PRO A 54 -21.08 -16.42 1.46
N GLN A 55 -19.98 -17.17 1.33
CA GLN A 55 -18.91 -17.20 2.34
C GLN A 55 -18.21 -15.83 2.45
N LYS A 56 -17.79 -15.23 1.33
CA LYS A 56 -17.15 -13.91 1.32
C LYS A 56 -18.06 -12.78 1.80
N ILE A 57 -19.37 -12.87 1.53
CA ILE A 57 -20.35 -11.90 2.07
C ILE A 57 -20.46 -12.01 3.60
N ARG A 58 -20.36 -13.23 4.16
CA ARG A 58 -20.42 -13.45 5.62
C ARG A 58 -19.18 -12.94 6.37
N ASP A 59 -18.01 -12.98 5.74
CA ASP A 59 -16.75 -12.58 6.37
C ASP A 59 -16.61 -11.05 6.53
N ARG A 60 -17.27 -10.24 5.68
CA ARG A 60 -17.36 -8.77 5.83
C ARG A 60 -18.39 -8.36 6.89
N ARG A 61 -18.15 -8.78 8.14
CA ARG A 61 -18.61 -8.36 9.48
C ARG A 61 -20.00 -7.73 9.76
N HIS A 62 -20.86 -7.33 8.83
CA HIS A 62 -22.10 -6.56 9.15
C HIS A 62 -23.45 -7.18 8.74
N TYR A 63 -23.49 -8.27 7.96
CA TYR A 63 -24.75 -8.94 7.60
C TYR A 63 -24.64 -10.45 7.81
N ARG A 64 -24.80 -10.90 9.06
CA ARG A 64 -24.78 -12.33 9.43
C ARG A 64 -26.04 -13.09 9.02
N ASP A 65 -27.02 -12.39 8.47
CA ASP A 65 -28.40 -12.80 8.46
C ASP A 65 -29.01 -12.60 7.05
N PHE A 66 -28.48 -13.34 6.08
CA PHE A 66 -29.14 -13.56 4.79
C PHE A 66 -29.26 -15.06 4.52
N GLU A 67 -30.34 -15.45 3.86
CA GLU A 67 -30.52 -16.80 3.32
C GLU A 67 -30.21 -16.75 1.82
N SER A 68 -29.37 -17.68 1.37
CA SER A 68 -29.02 -17.82 -0.04
C SER A 68 -29.57 -19.14 -0.56
N GLU A 69 -30.47 -19.07 -1.54
CA GLU A 69 -30.95 -20.23 -2.29
C GLU A 69 -30.37 -20.17 -3.70
N GLY A 70 -29.55 -21.16 -4.06
CA GLY A 70 -29.00 -21.31 -5.40
C GLY A 70 -29.73 -22.44 -6.12
N ASN A 71 -30.29 -22.17 -7.29
CA ASN A 71 -30.81 -23.21 -8.18
C ASN A 71 -29.73 -23.60 -9.21
N PRO A 72 -29.12 -24.79 -9.11
CA PRO A 72 -28.02 -25.20 -9.99
C PRO A 72 -28.45 -25.47 -11.44
N ALA A 73 -29.75 -25.61 -11.72
CA ALA A 73 -30.26 -25.83 -13.08
C ALA A 73 -30.36 -24.54 -13.92
N ASP A 74 -30.63 -23.39 -13.27
CA ASP A 74 -30.88 -22.10 -13.95
C ASP A 74 -29.77 -21.06 -13.70
N GLY A 75 -28.72 -21.39 -12.95
CA GLY A 75 -27.62 -20.48 -12.64
C GLY A 75 -28.06 -19.23 -11.85
N THR A 76 -29.17 -19.34 -11.11
CA THR A 76 -29.76 -18.22 -10.36
C THR A 76 -29.43 -18.35 -8.87
N ILE A 77 -28.94 -17.26 -8.27
CA ILE A 77 -28.67 -17.15 -6.84
C ILE A 77 -29.61 -16.10 -6.27
N VAL A 78 -30.39 -16.49 -5.26
CA VAL A 78 -31.35 -15.61 -4.58
C VAL A 78 -30.83 -15.30 -3.19
N PHE A 79 -30.65 -14.02 -2.87
CA PHE A 79 -30.28 -13.55 -1.54
C PHE A 79 -31.49 -12.89 -0.86
N THR A 80 -31.86 -13.38 0.32
CA THR A 80 -32.98 -12.84 1.12
C THR A 80 -32.45 -12.28 2.45
N PRO A 81 -32.65 -10.99 2.76
CA PRO A 81 -32.27 -10.41 4.06
C PRO A 81 -33.24 -10.89 5.16
N LYS A 82 -32.74 -11.26 6.35
CA LYS A 82 -33.63 -11.69 7.47
C LYS A 82 -34.48 -10.56 8.06
N ASN A 83 -34.02 -9.31 7.95
CA ASN A 83 -34.78 -8.14 8.40
C ASN A 83 -35.38 -7.42 7.20
N GLU A 84 -36.70 -7.35 7.14
CA GLU A 84 -37.49 -6.69 6.08
C GLU A 84 -37.39 -5.16 6.15
N SER A 85 -36.19 -4.62 5.87
CA SER A 85 -35.95 -3.19 5.72
C SER A 85 -35.40 -2.90 4.33
N TYR A 86 -35.96 -1.90 3.65
CA TYR A 86 -35.48 -1.44 2.35
C TYR A 86 -34.01 -1.01 2.38
N GLN A 87 -33.54 -0.38 3.48
CA GLN A 87 -32.14 0.02 3.61
C GLN A 87 -31.20 -1.20 3.58
N ASN A 88 -31.58 -2.26 4.28
CA ASN A 88 -30.79 -3.50 4.30
C ASN A 88 -30.80 -4.19 2.93
N LEU A 89 -31.91 -4.14 2.20
CA LEU A 89 -32.00 -4.69 0.84
C LEU A 89 -31.06 -3.96 -0.13
N PHE A 90 -31.02 -2.63 -0.08
CA PHE A 90 -30.12 -1.83 -0.92
C PHE A 90 -28.64 -2.07 -0.58
N GLN A 91 -28.30 -2.09 0.71
CA GLN A 91 -26.94 -2.40 1.16
C GLN A 91 -26.52 -3.82 0.76
N LEU A 92 -27.42 -4.81 0.91
CA LEU A 92 -27.17 -6.18 0.49
C LEU A 92 -26.95 -6.26 -1.03
N ALA A 93 -27.77 -5.58 -1.84
CA ALA A 93 -27.61 -5.56 -3.28
C ALA A 93 -26.27 -4.92 -3.72
N GLU A 94 -25.84 -3.86 -3.04
CA GLU A 94 -24.53 -3.23 -3.29
C GLU A 94 -23.37 -4.15 -2.90
N HIS A 95 -23.47 -4.84 -1.76
CA HIS A 95 -22.48 -5.82 -1.35
C HIS A 95 -22.41 -7.01 -2.31
N VAL A 96 -23.55 -7.59 -2.69
CA VAL A 96 -23.62 -8.68 -3.68
C VAL A 96 -22.98 -8.23 -4.99
N ARG A 97 -23.20 -7.00 -5.45
CA ARG A 97 -22.59 -6.47 -6.68
C ARG A 97 -21.06 -6.40 -6.63
N ASN A 98 -20.51 -6.04 -5.48
CA ASN A 98 -19.08 -5.75 -5.30
C ASN A 98 -18.27 -6.90 -4.68
N VAL A 99 -18.92 -8.03 -4.36
CA VAL A 99 -18.21 -9.20 -3.83
C VAL A 99 -17.35 -9.81 -4.93
N ILE A 100 -16.07 -10.01 -4.60
CA ILE A 100 -15.06 -10.54 -5.52
C ILE A 100 -15.05 -12.05 -5.39
N VAL A 101 -15.41 -12.77 -6.44
CA VAL A 101 -15.60 -14.25 -6.41
C VAL A 101 -14.32 -14.99 -6.78
N GLN A 102 -13.51 -14.37 -7.62
CA GLN A 102 -12.23 -14.88 -8.12
C GLN A 102 -11.25 -13.70 -8.18
N GLY A 103 -9.96 -13.98 -8.08
CA GLY A 103 -8.94 -12.95 -8.08
C GLY A 103 -8.59 -12.46 -6.68
N ILE A 104 -7.63 -11.55 -6.64
CA ILE A 104 -7.15 -10.90 -5.43
C ILE A 104 -7.90 -9.58 -5.27
N ASP A 105 -8.42 -9.30 -4.08
CA ASP A 105 -9.35 -8.20 -3.85
C ASP A 105 -8.77 -6.81 -4.22
N ASP A 106 -7.46 -6.61 -4.09
CA ASP A 106 -6.78 -5.32 -4.32
C ASP A 106 -6.19 -5.15 -5.73
N ILE A 107 -6.48 -6.05 -6.67
CA ILE A 107 -5.97 -5.96 -8.06
C ILE A 107 -7.15 -5.91 -9.04
N GLU A 108 -7.47 -4.71 -9.52
CA GLU A 108 -8.66 -4.46 -10.34
C GLU A 108 -8.52 -4.97 -11.78
N ARG A 109 -7.33 -4.84 -12.37
CA ARG A 109 -7.12 -5.14 -13.78
C ARG A 109 -5.73 -5.69 -14.04
N VAL A 110 -5.62 -6.63 -14.98
CA VAL A 110 -4.33 -7.19 -15.40
C VAL A 110 -4.16 -7.11 -16.92
N VAL A 111 -3.07 -6.48 -17.37
CA VAL A 111 -2.71 -6.37 -18.78
C VAL A 111 -1.49 -7.22 -19.08
N VAL A 112 -1.63 -8.16 -20.01
CA VAL A 112 -0.53 -9.02 -20.47
C VAL A 112 0.21 -8.34 -21.62
N ARG A 113 1.49 -8.07 -21.46
CA ARG A 113 2.37 -7.54 -22.50
C ARG A 113 3.50 -8.52 -22.80
N LYS A 114 3.93 -8.57 -24.06
CA LYS A 114 5.10 -9.36 -24.46
C LYS A 114 6.30 -8.43 -24.66
N GLU A 115 7.33 -8.57 -23.84
CA GLU A 115 8.56 -7.77 -23.90
C GLU A 115 9.77 -8.70 -23.86
N GLY A 116 10.78 -8.46 -24.70
CA GLY A 116 12.02 -9.26 -24.69
C GLY A 116 11.85 -10.76 -24.99
N GLY A 117 10.69 -11.20 -25.46
CA GLY A 117 10.36 -12.62 -25.64
C GLY A 117 9.62 -13.25 -24.46
N GLU A 118 9.49 -12.54 -23.34
CA GLU A 118 8.79 -12.95 -22.13
C GLU A 118 7.40 -12.30 -22.04
N TYR A 119 6.49 -12.90 -21.27
CA TYR A 119 5.17 -12.34 -20.97
C TYR A 119 5.21 -11.69 -19.59
N ILE A 120 4.94 -10.39 -19.54
CA ILE A 120 4.89 -9.58 -18.31
C ILE A 120 3.44 -9.21 -18.03
N LEU A 121 3.04 -9.36 -16.77
CA LEU A 121 1.72 -8.96 -16.28
C LEU A 121 1.84 -7.60 -15.61
N TYR A 122 1.14 -6.60 -16.13
CA TYR A 122 1.00 -5.29 -15.48
C TYR A 122 -0.34 -5.25 -14.75
N THR A 123 -0.31 -4.93 -13.47
CA THR A 123 -1.49 -4.89 -12.61
C THR A 123 -1.89 -3.45 -12.30
N GLU A 124 -3.19 -3.21 -12.23
CA GLU A 124 -3.77 -2.02 -11.61
C GLU A 124 -4.18 -2.41 -10.18
N GLY A 125 -3.50 -1.85 -9.19
CA GLY A 125 -3.56 -2.31 -7.81
C GLY A 125 -2.38 -3.21 -7.42
N SER A 126 -2.28 -3.50 -6.12
CA SER A 126 -1.12 -4.18 -5.53
C SER A 126 -1.54 -5.04 -4.33
N ASN A 127 -1.24 -6.34 -4.40
CA ASN A 127 -1.26 -7.23 -3.25
C ASN A 127 -0.20 -8.34 -3.46
N ILE A 128 1.06 -8.03 -3.13
CA ILE A 128 2.20 -8.91 -3.37
C ILE A 128 2.14 -10.19 -2.52
N LYS A 129 1.48 -10.13 -1.35
CA LYS A 129 1.34 -11.28 -0.46
C LYS A 129 0.58 -12.40 -1.14
N ASP A 130 -0.61 -12.09 -1.62
CA ASP A 130 -1.50 -13.08 -2.24
C ASP A 130 -0.98 -13.45 -3.65
N VAL A 131 -0.35 -12.51 -4.35
CA VAL A 131 0.30 -12.76 -5.65
C VAL A 131 1.40 -13.82 -5.56
N PHE A 132 2.14 -13.90 -4.44
CA PHE A 132 3.19 -14.89 -4.26
C PHE A 132 2.67 -16.32 -4.05
N GLU A 133 1.40 -16.48 -3.65
CA GLU A 133 0.78 -17.79 -3.47
C GLU A 133 0.29 -18.40 -4.80
N ILE A 134 0.22 -17.61 -5.87
CA ILE A 134 -0.29 -18.04 -7.17
C ILE A 134 0.78 -18.83 -7.94
N GLU A 135 0.39 -20.04 -8.37
CA GLU A 135 1.26 -20.91 -9.16
C GLU A 135 1.57 -20.29 -10.53
N GLY A 136 2.86 -20.15 -10.84
CA GLY A 136 3.34 -19.58 -12.10
C GLY A 136 3.79 -18.12 -12.02
N VAL A 137 3.62 -17.46 -10.86
CA VAL A 137 4.24 -16.17 -10.57
C VAL A 137 5.70 -16.36 -10.15
N ASP A 138 6.60 -15.57 -10.74
CA ASP A 138 8.02 -15.58 -10.40
C ASP A 138 8.29 -14.60 -9.24
N THR A 139 8.31 -15.14 -8.01
CA THR A 139 8.52 -14.36 -6.77
C THR A 139 9.86 -13.64 -6.71
N THR A 140 10.86 -14.02 -7.52
CA THR A 140 12.19 -13.40 -7.51
C THR A 140 12.29 -12.14 -8.35
N ARG A 141 11.35 -11.96 -9.31
CA ARG A 141 11.36 -10.84 -10.26
C ARG A 141 10.11 -9.96 -10.19
N THR A 142 9.10 -10.32 -9.40
CA THR A 142 7.93 -9.47 -9.15
C THR A 142 8.35 -8.15 -8.48
N ARG A 143 7.82 -7.04 -8.97
CA ARG A 143 8.05 -5.69 -8.45
C ARG A 143 6.70 -5.01 -8.21
N THR A 144 6.64 -4.13 -7.21
CA THR A 144 5.49 -3.27 -6.90
C THR A 144 5.99 -1.87 -6.59
N ASN A 145 5.19 -0.86 -6.89
CA ASN A 145 5.47 0.53 -6.50
C ASN A 145 4.93 0.85 -5.08
N ASN A 146 4.25 -0.10 -4.44
CA ASN A 146 3.77 0.04 -3.07
C ASN A 146 4.90 -0.29 -2.06
N ILE A 147 5.62 0.73 -1.61
CA ILE A 147 6.77 0.59 -0.72
C ILE A 147 6.38 0.03 0.66
N ASN A 148 5.21 0.41 1.19
CA ASN A 148 4.73 -0.06 2.48
C ASN A 148 4.43 -1.56 2.47
N GLU A 149 3.90 -2.04 1.36
CA GLU A 149 3.66 -3.46 1.17
C GLU A 149 4.98 -4.25 1.11
N ILE A 150 5.97 -3.73 0.37
CA ILE A 150 7.32 -4.33 0.31
C ILE A 150 7.94 -4.39 1.70
N SER A 151 7.84 -3.31 2.48
CA SER A 151 8.46 -3.25 3.82
C SER A 151 7.87 -4.29 4.76
N GLN A 152 6.57 -4.56 4.67
CA GLN A 152 5.87 -5.55 5.50
C GLN A 152 6.16 -7.00 5.10
N ILE A 153 6.32 -7.28 3.81
CA ILE A 153 6.39 -8.67 3.31
C ILE A 153 7.83 -9.09 3.02
N LEU A 154 8.61 -8.24 2.34
CA LEU A 154 9.99 -8.52 1.95
C LEU A 154 11.01 -7.93 2.94
N GLY A 155 10.59 -6.97 3.76
CA GLY A 155 11.42 -6.34 4.79
C GLY A 155 12.01 -4.98 4.41
N ILE A 156 12.71 -4.37 5.36
CA ILE A 156 13.15 -2.96 5.27
C ILE A 156 14.21 -2.74 4.20
N GLU A 157 15.18 -3.64 4.04
CA GLU A 157 16.21 -3.50 3.00
C GLU A 157 15.63 -3.63 1.58
N ALA A 158 14.57 -4.44 1.41
CA ALA A 158 13.84 -4.51 0.15
C ALA A 158 13.11 -3.18 -0.11
N ALA A 159 12.47 -2.59 0.91
CA ALA A 159 11.82 -1.29 0.80
C ALA A 159 12.82 -0.16 0.51
N ARG A 160 13.98 -0.17 1.15
CA ARG A 160 15.09 0.78 0.90
C ARG A 160 15.51 0.75 -0.58
N ASN A 161 15.74 -0.45 -1.12
CA ASN A 161 16.07 -0.61 -2.54
C ASN A 161 14.91 -0.20 -3.46
N ALA A 162 13.66 -0.51 -3.08
CA ALA A 162 12.48 -0.11 -3.85
C ALA A 162 12.34 1.42 -3.93
N ILE A 163 12.60 2.15 -2.83
CA ILE A 163 12.64 3.63 -2.83
C ILE A 163 13.69 4.14 -3.81
N ILE A 164 14.89 3.55 -3.80
CA ILE A 164 15.99 3.97 -4.68
C ILE A 164 15.62 3.76 -6.15
N ASP A 165 15.11 2.58 -6.48
CA ASP A 165 14.75 2.23 -7.86
C ASP A 165 13.56 3.07 -8.35
N GLU A 166 12.54 3.29 -7.53
CA GLU A 166 11.35 4.08 -7.88
C GLU A 166 11.68 5.56 -8.10
N MET A 167 12.47 6.15 -7.20
CA MET A 167 12.93 7.54 -7.34
C MET A 167 13.79 7.71 -8.60
N LYS A 168 14.68 6.75 -8.87
CA LYS A 168 15.53 6.77 -10.06
C LYS A 168 14.72 6.60 -11.34
N SER A 169 13.76 5.68 -11.39
CA SER A 169 12.89 5.48 -12.55
C SER A 169 12.07 6.73 -12.83
N THR A 170 11.40 7.28 -11.81
CA THR A 170 10.54 8.46 -11.93
C THR A 170 11.31 9.69 -12.41
N LEU A 171 12.48 9.98 -11.79
CA LEU A 171 13.32 11.11 -12.21
C LEU A 171 13.85 10.91 -13.64
N GLY A 172 14.25 9.68 -13.98
CA GLY A 172 14.73 9.32 -15.31
C GLY A 172 13.66 9.47 -16.40
N GLU A 173 12.42 9.07 -16.13
CA GLU A 173 11.27 9.24 -17.02
C GLU A 173 10.96 10.72 -17.31
N GLN A 174 11.22 11.61 -16.35
CA GLN A 174 11.11 13.06 -16.53
C GLN A 174 12.36 13.70 -17.20
N GLY A 175 13.37 12.90 -17.54
CA GLY A 175 14.62 13.39 -18.12
C GLY A 175 15.53 14.10 -17.13
N ILE A 176 15.28 13.97 -15.82
CA ILE A 176 16.08 14.56 -14.76
C ILE A 176 17.13 13.55 -14.30
N SER A 177 18.41 13.88 -14.49
CA SER A 177 19.51 13.04 -14.02
C SER A 177 19.99 13.51 -12.66
N VAL A 178 19.87 12.65 -11.64
CA VAL A 178 20.43 12.85 -10.30
C VAL A 178 21.39 11.70 -9.99
N ASP A 179 22.52 12.00 -9.36
CA ASP A 179 23.45 10.96 -8.92
C ASP A 179 22.79 10.07 -7.85
N VAL A 180 22.92 8.75 -8.01
CA VAL A 180 22.28 7.75 -7.14
C VAL A 180 22.66 7.93 -5.67
N ARG A 181 23.83 8.49 -5.35
CA ARG A 181 24.28 8.69 -3.97
C ARG A 181 23.36 9.61 -3.18
N HIS A 182 22.76 10.61 -3.83
CA HIS A 182 21.77 11.47 -3.18
C HIS A 182 20.48 10.72 -2.83
N ILE A 183 20.05 9.86 -3.75
CA ILE A 183 18.86 9.02 -3.57
C ILE A 183 19.10 7.98 -2.47
N MET A 184 20.28 7.34 -2.48
CA MET A 184 20.70 6.39 -1.44
C MET A 184 20.68 7.03 -0.06
N LEU A 185 21.24 8.23 0.09
CA LEU A 185 21.25 8.94 1.37
C LEU A 185 19.83 9.18 1.92
N ILE A 186 18.88 9.54 1.05
CA ILE A 186 17.49 9.75 1.44
C ILE A 186 16.84 8.43 1.83
N ALA A 187 17.00 7.38 1.02
CA ALA A 187 16.43 6.06 1.30
C ALA A 187 16.97 5.46 2.60
N ASP A 188 18.27 5.60 2.86
CA ASP A 188 18.92 5.14 4.09
C ASP A 188 18.37 5.89 5.30
N MET A 189 18.22 7.22 5.21
CA MET A 189 17.62 8.02 6.29
C MET A 189 16.16 7.65 6.56
N MET A 190 15.38 7.32 5.51
CA MET A 190 13.99 6.88 5.64
C MET A 190 13.85 5.49 6.30
N CYS A 191 14.87 4.63 6.23
CA CYS A 191 14.79 3.24 6.67
C CYS A 191 15.62 2.91 7.92
N MET A 192 16.34 3.89 8.47
CA MET A 192 17.36 3.70 9.52
C MET A 192 16.83 3.03 10.79
N ASP A 193 15.58 3.32 11.19
CA ASP A 193 15.02 2.87 12.48
C ASP A 193 14.30 1.52 12.40
N GLY A 194 14.44 0.79 11.28
CA GLY A 194 13.78 -0.51 11.08
C GLY A 194 12.33 -0.40 10.65
N GLU A 195 11.88 0.78 10.24
CA GLU A 195 10.61 1.03 9.55
C GLU A 195 10.81 2.12 8.48
N VAL A 196 9.90 2.18 7.51
CA VAL A 196 9.94 3.22 6.48
C VAL A 196 9.23 4.47 7.00
N LYS A 197 10.01 5.50 7.33
CA LYS A 197 9.51 6.74 7.91
C LYS A 197 9.21 7.80 6.86
N GLN A 198 8.20 8.61 7.15
CA GLN A 198 7.92 9.82 6.38
C GLN A 198 9.03 10.85 6.59
N ILE A 199 9.37 11.63 5.56
CA ILE A 199 10.35 12.73 5.67
C ILE A 199 9.81 13.90 6.51
N GLY A 200 8.48 14.10 6.51
CA GLY A 200 7.82 15.22 7.15
C GLY A 200 7.68 15.10 8.68
N ARG A 201 6.80 15.94 9.25
CA ARG A 201 6.65 16.11 10.71
C ARG A 201 6.23 14.86 11.50
N HIS A 202 5.64 13.86 10.87
CA HIS A 202 5.23 12.62 11.56
C HIS A 202 6.26 11.50 11.41
N GLY A 203 7.44 11.79 10.84
CA GLY A 203 8.57 10.87 10.81
C GLY A 203 9.86 11.63 11.11
N ILE A 204 10.82 11.57 10.19
CA ILE A 204 12.21 12.03 10.40
C ILE A 204 12.29 13.44 10.98
N ALA A 205 11.51 14.41 10.46
CA ALA A 205 11.60 15.79 10.91
C ALA A 205 11.03 16.01 12.33
N GLY A 206 9.99 15.25 12.72
CA GLY A 206 9.33 15.38 14.03
C GLY A 206 9.99 14.54 15.13
N GLU A 207 10.79 13.56 14.76
CA GLU A 207 11.54 12.70 15.70
C GLU A 207 12.97 13.20 15.95
N LYS A 208 13.35 14.36 15.40
CA LYS A 208 14.63 14.99 15.72
C LYS A 208 14.77 15.19 17.23
N GLU A 209 15.96 14.88 17.75
CA GLU A 209 16.27 15.00 19.18
C GLU A 209 16.15 16.45 19.69
N SER A 210 16.61 17.43 18.91
CA SER A 210 16.56 18.85 19.33
C SER A 210 15.13 19.41 19.27
N VAL A 211 14.66 19.92 20.41
CA VAL A 211 13.39 20.63 20.57
C VAL A 211 13.37 21.89 19.69
N LEU A 212 14.48 22.64 19.66
CA LEU A 212 14.58 23.85 18.82
C LEU A 212 14.50 23.50 17.33
N SER A 213 15.14 22.41 16.91
CA SER A 213 15.03 21.88 15.55
C SER A 213 13.59 21.53 15.19
N ARG A 214 12.86 20.82 16.07
CA ARG A 214 11.44 20.46 15.85
C ARG A 214 10.54 21.70 15.80
N ALA A 215 10.69 22.59 16.77
CA ALA A 215 9.89 23.80 16.91
C ALA A 215 10.09 24.79 15.75
N ALA A 216 11.30 24.84 15.16
CA ALA A 216 11.61 25.67 14.00
C ALA A 216 11.08 25.10 12.67
N PHE A 217 10.76 23.80 12.61
CA PHE A 217 10.22 23.17 11.41
C PHE A 217 8.71 23.38 11.29
N GLU A 218 7.91 22.83 12.22
CA GLU A 218 6.44 23.00 12.28
C GLU A 218 5.93 22.81 13.72
N VAL A 219 4.68 23.21 13.99
CA VAL A 219 3.98 22.98 15.28
C VAL A 219 4.75 23.51 16.51
N THR A 220 5.32 24.71 16.39
CA THR A 220 6.24 25.34 17.36
C THR A 220 5.73 25.33 18.81
N VAL A 221 4.48 25.77 19.03
CA VAL A 221 3.93 25.96 20.39
C VAL A 221 3.80 24.63 21.13
N ASN A 222 3.32 23.58 20.44
CA ASN A 222 3.14 22.28 21.09
C ASN A 222 4.49 21.67 21.44
N HIS A 223 5.47 21.68 20.53
CA HIS A 223 6.80 21.13 20.81
C HIS A 223 7.47 21.82 22.01
N LEU A 224 7.37 23.16 22.12
CA LEU A 224 7.94 23.88 23.26
C LEU A 224 7.19 23.59 24.57
N LEU A 225 5.87 23.45 24.52
CA LEU A 225 5.06 23.16 25.70
C LEU A 225 5.29 21.72 26.18
N ASP A 226 5.30 20.76 25.27
CA ASP A 226 5.57 19.35 25.58
C ASP A 226 6.97 19.17 26.16
N ALA A 227 7.97 19.84 25.57
CA ALA A 227 9.34 19.84 26.09
C ALA A 227 9.43 20.48 27.49
N ALA A 228 8.71 21.58 27.73
CA ALA A 228 8.67 22.23 29.05
C ALA A 228 8.01 21.34 30.11
N VAL A 229 6.94 20.63 29.76
CA VAL A 229 6.25 19.67 30.66
C VAL A 229 7.11 18.44 30.91
N ALA A 230 7.81 17.93 29.90
CA ALA A 230 8.69 16.77 29.99
C ALA A 230 10.06 17.09 30.62
N ASN A 231 10.36 18.37 30.86
CA ASN A 231 11.68 18.85 31.30
C ASN A 231 12.81 18.39 30.36
N GLU A 232 12.56 18.47 29.06
CA GLU A 232 13.49 18.09 28.00
C GLU A 232 14.64 19.11 27.87
N THR A 233 15.87 18.62 27.67
CA THR A 233 17.07 19.45 27.52
C THR A 233 17.63 19.33 26.12
N ASP A 234 17.87 20.47 25.46
CA ASP A 234 18.48 20.51 24.12
C ASP A 234 20.01 20.57 24.22
N ILE A 235 20.70 19.65 23.54
CA ILE A 235 22.16 19.49 23.58
C ILE A 235 22.87 20.37 22.53
N LEU A 236 22.14 20.95 21.58
CA LEU A 236 22.68 21.84 20.54
C LEU A 236 23.73 21.18 19.63
N ASN A 237 23.55 19.92 19.24
CA ASN A 237 24.49 19.23 18.36
C ASN A 237 24.18 19.42 16.86
N GLY A 238 22.94 19.68 16.50
CA GLY A 238 22.49 19.83 15.12
C GLY A 238 22.70 21.22 14.54
N VAL A 239 22.46 21.33 13.24
CA VAL A 239 22.73 22.57 12.48
C VAL A 239 21.74 23.67 12.82
N THR A 240 20.45 23.37 12.88
CA THR A 240 19.37 24.37 13.02
C THR A 240 19.45 25.08 14.36
N GLU A 241 19.58 24.32 15.44
CA GLU A 241 19.60 24.85 16.80
C GLU A 241 20.85 25.68 17.10
N ASN A 242 22.01 25.28 16.57
CA ASN A 242 23.24 26.08 16.64
C ASN A 242 23.09 27.42 15.93
N VAL A 243 22.46 27.44 14.75
CA VAL A 243 22.20 28.69 14.02
C VAL A 243 21.23 29.59 14.78
N ILE A 244 20.18 29.03 15.40
CA ILE A 244 19.20 29.79 16.19
C ILE A 244 19.87 30.46 17.41
N VAL A 245 20.75 29.73 18.11
CA VAL A 245 21.44 30.24 19.31
C VAL A 245 22.66 31.11 18.96
N GLY A 246 23.12 31.09 17.70
CA GLY A 246 24.26 31.86 17.22
C GLY A 246 25.61 31.19 17.47
N GLN A 247 25.65 29.88 17.65
CA GLN A 247 26.86 29.09 17.78
C GLN A 247 27.34 28.58 16.40
N PRO A 248 28.66 28.41 16.18
CA PRO A 248 29.17 27.77 14.97
C PRO A 248 28.65 26.33 14.82
N ILE A 249 28.23 25.95 13.62
CA ILE A 249 27.75 24.59 13.34
C ILE A 249 28.93 23.60 13.28
N GLN A 250 28.71 22.37 13.75
CA GLN A 250 29.70 21.27 13.70
C GLN A 250 29.73 20.60 12.31
N MET A 251 29.89 21.38 11.25
CA MET A 251 30.02 20.87 9.89
C MET A 251 30.97 21.74 9.07
N GLY A 252 31.72 21.12 8.16
CA GLY A 252 32.69 21.83 7.32
C GLY A 252 33.86 22.36 8.17
N THR A 253 34.09 23.67 8.14
CA THR A 253 35.20 24.30 8.88
C THR A 253 34.99 24.30 10.39
N GLY A 254 33.74 24.20 10.86
CA GLY A 254 33.43 24.17 12.29
C GLY A 254 33.80 22.87 13.00
N ASP A 255 34.06 21.80 12.24
CA ASP A 255 34.47 20.48 12.77
C ASP A 255 35.99 20.37 13.01
N ILE A 256 36.78 21.33 12.49
CA ILE A 256 38.23 21.29 12.59
C ILE A 256 38.69 21.99 13.88
N LYS A 257 39.40 21.25 14.74
CA LYS A 257 40.06 21.80 15.93
C LYS A 257 41.55 22.05 15.68
N LEU A 258 41.95 23.31 15.72
CA LEU A 258 43.36 23.71 15.56
C LEU A 258 44.11 23.66 16.89
N ILE A 259 45.35 23.21 16.85
CA ILE A 259 46.28 23.24 17.99
C ILE A 259 47.59 23.84 17.47
N ALA A 260 48.02 24.94 18.08
CA ALA A 260 49.29 25.59 17.76
C ALA A 260 50.13 25.73 19.03
N LYS A 261 51.41 25.32 18.97
CA LYS A 261 52.36 25.54 20.06
C LYS A 261 53.01 26.93 19.86
N PRO A 262 52.84 27.89 20.78
CA PRO A 262 53.52 29.16 20.67
C PRO A 262 55.03 28.95 20.86
N ILE A 263 55.83 29.52 19.96
CA ILE A 263 57.28 29.58 20.10
C ILE A 263 57.59 30.93 20.74
N ASN A 264 57.98 30.93 22.02
CA ASN A 264 58.56 32.11 22.64
C ASN A 264 59.97 32.27 22.06
N GLN A 265 60.17 33.27 21.20
CA GLN A 265 61.51 33.72 20.86
C GLN A 265 62.04 34.51 22.08
N GLU A 266 62.98 33.93 22.81
CA GLU A 266 63.81 34.67 23.75
C GLU A 266 64.67 35.65 22.94
N ASN A 267 64.42 36.94 23.13
CA ASN A 267 65.30 38.02 22.69
C ASN A 267 66.50 38.13 23.63
#